data_AF-A0A8S8YEE6-F1
#
_entry.id   AF-A0A8S8YEE6-F1
#
_cell.length_a   1.000
_cell.length_b   1.000
_cell.length_c   1.000
_cell.angle_alpha   90.00
_cell.angle_beta   90.00
_cell.angle_gamma   90.00
#
_symmetry.space_group_name_H-M   'P 1'
#
loop_
_entity.id
_entity.type
_entity.pdbx_description
1 polymer ?
#
loop_
_entity_poly.entity_id
_entity_poly.type
_entity_poly.pdbx_seq_one_letter_code
_entity_poly.pdbx_strand_id
1 'polypeptide(L)' 'MKNSGVCPKCQSTKIKINSLGSWGNLTAGNFYRCTTCGFTEIWSDKGHQRDIKILIGVSIAGCIIALGMLAYFVIIG' A
#
# COMPACT_ATOMS: atom_id res chain seq x y z
N MET A 1 -8.78 5.65 8.48
CA MET A 1 -7.37 6.03 8.71
C MET A 1 -7.28 7.52 8.39
N LYS A 2 -6.78 8.33 9.32
CA LYS A 2 -7.09 9.78 9.45
C LYS A 2 -6.74 10.57 8.19
N ASN A 3 -7.78 11.05 7.51
CA ASN A 3 -7.74 11.86 6.31
C ASN A 3 -7.80 13.36 6.66
N SER A 4 -7.14 13.78 7.72
CA SER A 4 -7.33 15.15 8.22
C SER A 4 -6.42 16.17 7.53
N GLY A 5 -5.35 15.76 6.82
CA GLY A 5 -4.42 16.71 6.19
C GLY A 5 -3.82 17.72 7.19
N VAL A 6 -3.88 17.39 8.48
CA VAL A 6 -3.56 18.25 9.62
C VAL A 6 -2.60 17.48 10.52
N CYS A 7 -1.46 18.10 10.82
CA CYS A 7 -0.46 17.51 11.68
C CYS A 7 -0.99 17.33 13.11
N PRO A 8 -0.89 16.13 13.73
CA PRO A 8 -1.43 15.87 15.07
C PRO A 8 -0.70 16.63 16.18
N LYS A 9 0.57 17.00 15.96
CA LYS A 9 1.40 17.68 16.96
C LYS A 9 1.19 19.19 17.02
N CYS A 10 1.04 19.85 15.86
CA CYS A 10 0.99 21.31 15.78
C CYS A 10 -0.24 21.84 15.04
N GLN A 11 -1.20 20.97 14.69
CA GLN A 11 -2.43 21.29 13.96
C GLN A 11 -2.24 22.07 12.64
N SER A 12 -1.01 22.14 12.13
CA SER A 12 -0.70 22.82 10.89
C SER A 12 -1.11 21.97 9.68
N THR A 13 -1.63 22.64 8.65
CA THR A 13 -1.98 22.06 7.34
C THR A 13 -0.80 22.04 6.36
N LYS A 14 0.36 22.60 6.75
CA LYS A 14 1.58 22.53 5.94
C LYS A 14 2.22 21.15 6.07
N ILE A 15 1.79 20.23 5.22
CA ILE A 15 2.28 18.84 5.17
C ILE A 15 2.94 18.59 3.82
N LYS A 16 4.18 18.12 3.86
CA LYS A 16 4.90 17.62 2.69
C LYS A 16 4.72 16.10 2.62
N ILE A 17 4.22 15.63 1.49
CA ILE A 17 4.03 14.21 1.22
C ILE A 17 5.24 13.72 0.44
N ASN A 18 5.93 12.70 0.95
CA ASN A 18 6.98 11.99 0.24
C ASN A 18 6.51 10.55 0.05
N SER A 19 6.29 10.13 -1.19
CA SER A 19 6.16 8.72 -1.52
C SER A 19 7.55 8.08 -1.56
N LEU A 20 7.70 6.89 -0.99
CA LEU A 20 8.86 6.06 -1.33
C LEU A 20 8.71 5.65 -2.79
N GLY A 21 9.78 5.70 -3.59
CA GLY A 21 9.73 5.19 -4.95
C GLY A 21 9.46 3.68 -4.98
N SER A 22 8.86 3.20 -6.08
CA SER A 22 8.70 1.77 -6.38
C SER A 22 7.88 0.99 -5.33
N TRP A 23 8.27 -0.24 -5.02
CA TRP A 23 7.62 -1.17 -4.08
C TRP A 23 7.53 -0.66 -2.63
N GLY A 24 8.39 0.29 -2.25
CA GLY A 24 8.33 0.93 -0.94
C GLY A 24 7.05 1.74 -0.76
N ASN A 25 6.54 2.36 -1.84
CA ASN A 25 5.24 3.00 -1.79
C ASN A 25 4.18 1.97 -1.47
N LEU A 26 4.15 0.85 -2.23
CA LEU A 26 3.19 -0.25 -2.19
C LEU A 26 3.10 -1.01 -0.86
N THR A 27 4.03 -0.79 0.07
CA THR A 27 4.09 -1.55 1.33
C THR A 27 4.03 -0.64 2.56
N ALA A 28 4.68 0.52 2.52
CA ALA A 28 4.72 1.45 3.64
C ALA A 28 3.67 2.57 3.54
N GLY A 29 3.16 2.85 2.34
CA GLY A 29 2.32 4.04 2.10
C GLY A 29 3.13 5.32 1.98
N ASN A 30 2.45 6.46 2.13
CA ASN A 30 3.05 7.78 1.97
C ASN A 30 3.60 8.30 3.30
N PHE A 31 4.76 8.96 3.25
CA PHE A 31 5.35 9.64 4.41
C PHE A 31 4.85 11.07 4.45
N TYR A 32 4.19 11.44 5.53
CA TYR A 32 3.68 12.79 5.76
C TYR A 32 4.58 13.49 6.75
N ARG A 33 5.27 14.53 6.28
CA ARG A 33 6.13 15.39 7.11
C ARG A 33 5.48 16.74 7.28
N CYS A 34 5.14 17.12 8.51
CA CYS A 34 4.76 18.49 8.81
C CYS A 34 5.99 19.40 8.71
N THR A 35 5.93 20.41 7.87
CA THR A 35 7.04 21.35 7.69
C THR A 35 7.09 22.41 8.79
N THR A 36 5.99 22.60 9.53
CA THR A 36 5.90 23.59 10.61
C THR A 36 6.57 23.11 11.90
N CYS A 37 6.30 21.85 12.32
CA CYS A 37 6.84 21.30 13.56
C CYS A 37 7.82 20.13 13.35
N GLY A 38 8.14 19.79 12.10
CA GLY A 38 9.07 18.71 11.76
C GLY A 38 8.56 17.29 12.06
N PHE A 39 7.34 17.16 12.57
CA PHE A 39 6.73 15.87 12.90
C PHE A 39 6.53 15.03 11.63
N THR A 40 6.99 13.78 11.66
CA THR A 40 6.88 12.82 10.56
C THR A 40 6.05 11.63 10.98
N GLU A 41 5.05 11.29 10.18
CA GLU A 41 4.25 10.08 10.37
C GLU A 41 3.93 9.43 9.02
N ILE A 42 3.72 8.12 9.05
CA ILE A 42 3.39 7.33 7.88
C ILE A 42 1.88 7.18 7.85
N TRP A 43 1.21 7.63 6.78
CA TRP A 43 -0.20 7.33 6.57
C TRP A 43 -0.37 6.40 5.39
N SER A 44 -1.17 5.36 5.60
CA SER A 44 -1.68 4.52 4.53
C SER A 44 -3.03 5.06 4.08
N ASP A 45 -3.10 5.53 2.83
CA ASP A 45 -4.37 5.93 2.23
C ASP A 45 -5.31 4.73 2.04
N LYS A 46 -6.64 4.97 2.09
CA LYS A 46 -7.64 3.92 1.83
C LYS A 46 -7.53 3.33 0.42
N GLY A 47 -7.07 4.11 -0.56
CA GLY A 47 -6.80 3.64 -1.92
C GLY A 47 -5.66 2.63 -1.94
N HIS A 48 -4.59 2.93 -1.20
CA HIS A 48 -3.41 2.09 -1.06
C HIS A 48 -3.71 0.68 -0.57
N GLN A 49 -4.55 0.57 0.47
CA GLN A 49 -5.01 -0.71 1.00
C GLN A 49 -5.86 -1.50 0.00
N ARG A 50 -6.56 -0.81 -0.91
CA ARG A 50 -7.39 -1.45 -1.92
C ARG A 50 -6.52 -2.00 -3.05
N ASP A 51 -5.53 -1.23 -3.50
CA ASP A 51 -4.59 -1.66 -4.55
C ASP A 51 -3.74 -2.84 -4.09
N ILE A 52 -3.23 -2.83 -2.86
CA ILE A 52 -2.52 -3.98 -2.26
C ILE A 52 -3.43 -5.22 -2.25
N LYS A 53 -4.67 -5.08 -1.77
CA LYS A 53 -5.60 -6.21 -1.68
C LYS A 53 -5.92 -6.80 -3.06
N ILE A 54 -6.07 -5.96 -4.08
CA ILE A 54 -6.31 -6.41 -5.46
C ILE A 54 -5.07 -7.11 -5.99
N LEU A 55 -3.88 -6.54 -5.82
CA LEU A 55 -2.63 -7.14 -6.30
C LEU A 55 -2.39 -8.52 -5.67
N ILE A 56 -2.57 -8.63 -4.35
CA ILE A 56 -2.45 -9.90 -3.63
C ILE A 56 -3.52 -10.89 -4.12
N GLY A 57 -4.77 -10.43 -4.26
CA GLY A 57 -5.88 -11.27 -4.72
C GLY A 57 -5.66 -11.84 -6.12
N VAL A 58 -5.23 -11.02 -7.07
CA VAL A 58 -4.91 -11.45 -8.45
C VAL A 58 -3.72 -12.40 -8.47
N SER A 59 -2.69 -12.13 -7.66
CA SER A 59 -1.51 -13.00 -7.58
C SER A 59 -1.86 -14.40 -7.05
N ILE A 60 -2.62 -14.46 -5.96
CA ILE A 60 -3.07 -15.73 -5.36
C ILE A 60 -3.97 -16.50 -6.33
N ALA A 61 -4.96 -15.83 -6.94
CA ALA A 61 -5.85 -16.46 -7.90
C ALA A 61 -5.09 -17.02 -9.11
N GLY A 62 -4.12 -16.26 -9.65
CA GLY A 62 -3.26 -16.72 -10.73
C GLY A 62 -2.43 -17.96 -10.35
N CYS A 63 -1.84 -17.97 -9.15
CA CYS A 63 -1.09 -19.13 -8.66
C CYS A 63 -1.98 -20.37 -8.49
N ILE A 64 -3.20 -20.23 -7.99
CA ILE A 64 -4.13 -21.36 -7.83
C ILE A 64 -4.51 -21.95 -9.19
N ILE A 65 -4.80 -21.10 -10.19
CA ILE A 65 -5.12 -21.56 -11.55
C ILE A 65 -3.91 -22.26 -12.19
N ALA A 66 -2.72 -21.68 -12.05
CA ALA A 66 -1.49 -22.27 -12.58
C ALA A 66 -1.20 -23.63 -11.94
N LEU A 67 -1.32 -23.74 -10.61
CA LEU A 67 -1.14 -25.01 -9.90
C LEU A 67 -2.21 -26.04 -10.27
N GLY A 68 -3.47 -25.61 -10.45
CA GLY A 68 -4.56 -26.49 -10.88
C GLY A 68 -4.33 -27.05 -12.29
N MET A 69 -3.88 -26.21 -13.23
CA MET A 69 -3.51 -26.64 -14.58
C MET A 69 -2.33 -27.61 -14.54
N LEU A 70 -1.31 -27.31 -13.74
CA LEU A 70 -0.13 -28.15 -13.62
C LEU A 70 -0.47 -29.52 -13.00
N ALA A 71 -1.33 -29.54 -11.97
CA ALA A 71 -1.85 -30.78 -11.39
C ALA A 71 -2.68 -31.60 -12.40
N TYR A 72 -3.53 -30.94 -13.20
CA TYR A 72 -4.31 -31.59 -14.26
C TYR A 72 -3.40 -32.27 -15.29
N PHE A 73 -2.36 -31.57 -15.77
CA PHE A 73 -1.40 -32.14 -16.70
C PHE A 73 -0.59 -33.30 -16.10
N VAL A 74 -0.27 -33.26 -14.80
CA VAL A 74 0.45 -34.35 -14.13
C VAL A 74 -0.42 -35.59 -13.89
N ILE A 75 -1.74 -35.43 -13.69
CA ILE A 75 -2.65 -36.55 -13.44
C ILE A 75 -3.07 -37.25 -14.74
N ILE A 76 -3.14 -36.51 -15.85
CA ILE A 76 -3.64 -37.01 -17.14
C ILE A 76 -2.49 -37.38 -18.11
N GLY A 77 -1.29 -36.84 -17.89
CA GLY A 77 -0.08 -37.16 -18.66
C GLY A 77 0.61 -38.44 -18.24
#